data_AF-A0A926Y8V9-F1
#
_entry.id   AF-A0A926Y8V9-F1
#
_cell.length_a   1.000
_cell.length_b   1.000
_cell.length_c   1.000
_cell.angle_alpha   90.00
_cell.angle_beta   90.00
_cell.angle_gamma   90.00
#
_symmetry.space_group_name_H-M   'P 1'
#
loop_
_entity.id
_entity.type
_entity.pdbx_description
1 polymer ?
#
loop_
_entity_poly.entity_id
_entity_poly.type
_entity_poly.pdbx_seq_one_letter_code
_entity_poly.pdbx_strand_id
1 'polypeptide(L)'
;MPPRWPRKPDRNDPAYRRLDDRMNFAVHVGIFAACNSGLWFFHNLEKATWPWAIWVTGSWALLLAAHAVYIFAIADYSNPVTESLAAAPMGFQPKPKTKSKKPTKK
;
A
#
# COMPACT_ATOMS: atom_id res chain seq x y z
N MET A 1 26.12 -6.27 1.30
CA MET A 1 25.61 -4.93 0.91
C MET A 1 24.10 -4.95 1.12
N PRO A 2 23.47 -3.92 1.72
CA PRO A 2 22.01 -3.88 1.79
C PRO A 2 21.45 -3.93 0.36
N PRO A 3 20.43 -4.76 0.09
CA PRO A 3 19.80 -4.83 -1.23
C PRO A 3 19.36 -3.43 -1.67
N ARG A 4 19.91 -2.94 -2.78
CA ARG A 4 19.60 -1.61 -3.31
C ARG A 4 18.52 -1.76 -4.36
N TRP A 5 17.48 -0.93 -4.30
CA TRP A 5 16.44 -0.94 -5.32
C TRP A 5 17.08 -0.57 -6.68
N PRO A 6 16.98 -1.40 -7.74
CA PRO A 6 17.79 -1.22 -8.95
C PRO A 6 17.43 0.01 -9.80
N ARG A 7 16.26 0.61 -9.57
CA ARG A 7 15.71 1.74 -10.34
C ARG A 7 15.12 2.79 -9.42
N LYS A 8 14.67 3.93 -9.95
CA LYS A 8 13.92 4.91 -9.14
C LYS A 8 12.55 4.29 -8.78
N PRO A 9 12.13 4.25 -7.50
CA PRO A 9 10.78 3.83 -7.13
C PRO A 9 9.76 4.72 -7.83
N ASP A 10 8.83 4.11 -8.55
CA ASP A 10 7.70 4.79 -9.19
C ASP A 10 6.43 4.05 -8.79
N ARG A 11 5.33 4.77 -8.54
CA ARG A 11 4.07 4.18 -8.10
C ARG A 11 3.38 3.36 -9.19
N ASN A 12 3.79 3.53 -10.44
CA ASN A 12 3.33 2.69 -11.55
C ASN A 12 3.94 1.28 -11.54
N ASP A 13 5.00 1.07 -10.77
CA ASP A 13 5.66 -0.23 -10.68
C ASP A 13 4.90 -1.19 -9.75
N PRO A 14 4.47 -2.38 -10.24
CA PRO A 14 3.79 -3.37 -9.41
C PRO A 14 4.61 -3.88 -8.24
N ALA A 15 5.94 -4.00 -8.38
CA ALA A 15 6.80 -4.48 -7.30
C ALA A 15 6.89 -3.47 -6.15
N TYR A 16 6.97 -2.17 -6.48
CA TYR A 16 6.94 -1.09 -5.50
C TYR A 16 5.58 -0.97 -4.82
N ARG A 17 4.46 -1.05 -5.57
CA ARG A 17 3.10 -1.01 -4.99
C ARG A 17 2.87 -2.13 -3.96
N ARG A 18 3.24 -3.36 -4.30
CA ARG A 18 3.11 -4.50 -3.38
C ARG A 18 3.91 -4.31 -2.08
N LEU A 19 5.10 -3.71 -2.17
CA LEU A 19 5.91 -3.43 -0.98
C LEU A 19 5.29 -2.32 -0.14
N ASP A 20 4.86 -1.23 -0.78
CA ASP A 20 4.23 -0.08 -0.14
C ASP A 20 2.94 -0.48 0.61
N ASP A 21 2.06 -1.25 -0.04
CA ASP A 21 0.81 -1.72 0.55
C ASP A 21 1.06 -2.63 1.78
N ARG A 22 2.06 -3.51 1.71
CA ARG A 22 2.45 -4.36 2.86
C ARG A 22 3.03 -3.55 4.01
N MET A 23 3.85 -2.55 3.70
CA MET A 23 4.44 -1.68 4.72
C MET A 23 3.37 -0.84 5.40
N ASN A 24 2.45 -0.27 4.63
CA ASN A 24 1.29 0.46 5.15
C ASN A 24 0.42 -0.44 6.03
N PHE A 25 0.15 -1.68 5.62
CA PHE A 25 -0.55 -2.64 6.46
C PHE A 25 0.19 -2.92 7.78
N ALA A 26 1.50 -3.15 7.73
CA ALA A 26 2.31 -3.38 8.93
C ALA A 26 2.26 -2.18 9.90
N VAL A 27 2.28 -0.95 9.39
CA VAL A 27 2.12 0.26 10.21
C VAL A 27 0.73 0.30 10.86
N HIS A 28 -0.33 -0.02 10.12
CA HIS A 28 -1.69 -0.07 10.68
C HIS A 28 -1.82 -1.14 11.77
N VAL A 29 -1.22 -2.31 11.57
CA VAL A 29 -1.14 -3.37 12.60
C VAL A 29 -0.40 -2.86 13.84
N GLY A 30 0.72 -2.15 13.66
CA GLY A 30 1.49 -1.57 14.75
C GLY A 30 0.69 -0.53 15.55
N ILE A 31 -0.02 0.38 14.88
CA ILE A 31 -0.88 1.39 15.52
C ILE A 31 -2.02 0.69 16.28
N PHE A 32 -2.69 -0.27 15.63
CA PHE A 32 -3.73 -1.05 16.27
C PHE A 32 -3.22 -1.74 17.54
N ALA A 33 -2.07 -2.42 17.46
CA ALA A 33 -1.49 -3.11 18.61
C ALA A 33 -1.13 -2.14 19.74
N ALA A 34 -0.48 -1.01 19.43
CA ALA A 34 -0.09 -0.01 20.43
C ALA A 34 -1.32 0.63 21.12
N CYS A 35 -2.32 1.05 20.35
CA CYS A 35 -3.52 1.68 20.91
C CYS A 35 -4.37 0.69 21.72
N ASN A 36 -4.61 -0.51 21.18
CA ASN A 36 -5.46 -1.49 21.88
C ASN A 36 -4.73 -2.08 23.09
N SER A 37 -3.43 -2.36 23.02
CA SER A 37 -2.67 -2.82 24.20
C SER A 37 -2.69 -1.78 25.33
N GLY A 38 -2.51 -0.50 25.01
CA GLY A 38 -2.62 0.59 25.98
C GLY A 38 -4.03 0.68 26.58
N LEU A 39 -5.07 0.68 25.73
CA LEU A 39 -6.46 0.71 26.19
C LEU A 39 -6.77 -0.45 27.15
N TRP A 40 -6.41 -1.68 26.77
CA TRP A 40 -6.65 -2.87 27.56
C TRP A 40 -5.78 -2.91 28.83
N PHE A 41 -4.57 -2.36 28.80
CA PHE A 41 -3.74 -2.22 30.00
C PHE A 41 -4.43 -1.37 31.08
N PHE A 42 -4.90 -0.16 30.73
CA PHE A 42 -5.61 0.70 31.68
C PHE A 42 -6.97 0.13 32.09
N HIS A 43 -7.66 -0.53 31.17
CA HIS A 43 -8.90 -1.24 31.47
C HIS A 43 -8.70 -2.27 32.61
N ASN A 44 -7.60 -3.03 32.57
CA ASN A 44 -7.25 -4.00 33.61
C ASN A 44 -6.79 -3.34 34.91
N LEU A 45 -6.02 -2.25 34.85
CA LEU A 45 -5.56 -1.53 36.04
C LEU A 45 -6.72 -0.94 36.85
N GLU A 46 -7.65 -0.27 36.16
CA GLU A 46 -8.80 0.38 36.78
C GLU A 46 -9.95 -0.60 37.08
N LYS A 47 -9.83 -1.88 36.68
CA LYS A 47 -10.93 -2.86 36.66
C LYS A 47 -12.20 -2.28 36.03
N ALA A 48 -12.01 -1.47 35.00
CA ALA A 48 -13.08 -0.76 34.34
C ALA A 48 -14.01 -1.76 33.64
N THR A 49 -15.29 -1.44 33.56
CA THR A 49 -16.25 -2.22 32.77
C THR A 49 -16.75 -1.34 31.64
N TRP A 50 -15.97 -1.30 30.55
CA TRP A 50 -16.28 -0.49 29.37
C TRP A 50 -16.78 -1.39 28.23
N PRO A 51 -18.11 -1.56 28.07
CA PRO A 51 -18.66 -2.40 27.00
C PRO A 51 -18.23 -1.92 25.61
N TRP A 52 -18.05 -0.62 25.43
CA TRP A 52 -17.67 -0.01 24.15
C TRP A 52 -16.26 -0.39 23.70
N ALA A 53 -15.35 -0.72 24.62
CA ALA A 53 -13.97 -1.08 24.29
C ALA A 53 -13.92 -2.35 23.41
N ILE A 54 -14.77 -3.33 23.71
CA ILE A 54 -14.90 -4.57 22.93
C ILE A 54 -15.34 -4.26 21.49
N TRP A 55 -16.34 -3.37 21.33
CA TRP A 55 -16.84 -2.99 20.01
C TRP A 55 -15.81 -2.21 19.19
N VAL A 56 -15.08 -1.28 19.83
CA VAL A 56 -14.04 -0.50 19.16
C VAL A 56 -12.88 -1.42 18.74
N THR A 57 -12.33 -2.22 19.66
CA THR A 57 -11.25 -3.16 19.34
C THR A 57 -11.70 -4.18 18.28
N GLY A 58 -12.92 -4.73 18.41
CA GLY A 58 -13.46 -5.72 17.48
C GLY A 58 -13.72 -5.16 16.09
N SER A 59 -14.37 -4.01 15.97
CA SER A 59 -14.64 -3.36 14.67
C SER A 59 -13.35 -2.95 13.97
N TRP A 60 -12.39 -2.42 14.73
CA TRP A 60 -11.09 -2.04 14.17
C TRP A 60 -10.27 -3.26 13.74
N ALA A 61 -10.29 -4.35 14.52
CA ALA A 61 -9.68 -5.62 14.14
C ALA A 61 -10.29 -6.19 12.85
N LEU A 62 -11.62 -6.08 12.68
CA LEU A 62 -12.31 -6.52 11.49
C LEU A 62 -11.92 -5.69 10.25
N LEU A 63 -11.80 -4.37 10.39
CA LEU A 63 -11.29 -3.50 9.33
C LEU A 63 -9.85 -3.88 8.93
N LEU A 64 -9.00 -4.18 9.92
CA LEU A 64 -7.63 -4.66 9.67
C LEU A 64 -7.62 -6.00 8.94
N ALA A 65 -8.47 -6.94 9.35
CA ALA A 65 -8.61 -8.23 8.68
C ALA A 65 -9.08 -8.05 7.23
N ALA A 66 -10.07 -7.19 6.98
CA ALA A 66 -10.52 -6.84 5.63
C ALA A 66 -9.38 -6.22 4.80
N HIS A 67 -8.58 -5.34 5.39
CA HIS A 67 -7.42 -4.75 4.72
C HIS A 67 -6.35 -5.80 4.38
N ALA A 68 -6.10 -6.75 5.28
CA ALA A 68 -5.21 -7.87 5.02
C ALA A 68 -5.70 -8.72 3.84
N VAL A 69 -6.98 -9.12 3.84
CA VAL A 69 -7.59 -9.90 2.75
C VAL A 69 -7.46 -9.15 1.42
N TYR A 70 -7.72 -7.84 1.41
CA TYR A 70 -7.57 -7.03 0.19
C TYR A 70 -6.14 -7.09 -0.37
N ILE A 71 -5.12 -6.87 0.45
CA ILE A 71 -3.71 -6.82 -0.01
C ILE A 71 -3.19 -8.19 -0.42
N PHE A 72 -3.59 -9.26 0.28
CA PHE A 72 -3.05 -10.60 0.05
C PHE A 72 -3.82 -11.42 -0.98
N ALA A 73 -5.15 -11.27 -1.05
CA ALA A 73 -6.01 -12.11 -1.89
C ALA A 73 -6.56 -11.38 -3.13
N ILE A 74 -6.80 -10.07 -3.05
CA ILE A 74 -7.53 -9.33 -4.11
C ILE A 74 -6.60 -8.47 -4.95
N ALA A 75 -5.57 -7.88 -4.35
CA ALA A 75 -4.72 -6.91 -5.02
C ALA A 75 -3.95 -7.53 -6.20
N ASP A 76 -4.30 -7.10 -7.41
CA ASP A 76 -3.64 -7.49 -8.64
C ASP A 76 -2.48 -6.53 -8.97
N TYR A 77 -1.30 -7.12 -9.04
CA TYR A 77 -0.04 -6.44 -9.38
C TYR A 77 0.53 -6.95 -10.71
N SER A 78 -0.27 -7.65 -11.54
CA SER A 78 0.19 -8.22 -12.81
C SER A 78 0.45 -7.15 -13.87
N ASN A 79 -0.36 -6.09 -13.92
CA ASN A 79 -0.30 -5.10 -14.99
C ASN A 79 0.42 -3.81 -14.55
N PRO A 80 1.40 -3.32 -15.33
CA PRO A 80 1.86 -1.94 -15.21
C PRO A 80 0.69 -1.01 -15.58
N VAL A 81 0.49 0.06 -14.82
CA VAL A 81 -0.59 1.05 -15.03
C VAL A 81 -0.61 1.59 -16.47
N THR A 82 0.53 1.54 -17.16
CA THR A 82 0.69 1.89 -18.58
C THR A 82 -0.19 1.08 -19.54
N GLU A 83 -0.48 -0.20 -19.28
CA GLU A 83 -1.40 -0.99 -20.14
C GLU A 83 -2.87 -0.60 -19.91
N SER A 84 -3.23 -0.24 -18.68
CA SER A 84 -4.58 0.25 -18.34
C SER A 84 -4.89 1.59 -19.04
N LEU A 85 -3.91 2.50 -19.11
CA LEU A 85 -4.01 3.75 -19.88
C LEU A 85 -4.06 3.52 -21.41
N ALA A 86 -3.51 2.42 -21.90
CA ALA A 86 -3.57 2.06 -23.33
C ALA A 86 -4.91 1.42 -23.73
N ALA A 87 -5.64 0.83 -22.78
CA ALA A 87 -6.92 0.14 -23.02
C ALA A 87 -8.16 1.06 -22.92
N ALA A 88 -8.00 2.32 -22.47
CA ALA A 88 -9.09 3.29 -22.48
C ALA A 88 -9.18 3.99 -23.86
N PRO A 89 -10.22 3.76 -24.67
CA PRO A 89 -10.34 4.44 -25.95
C PRO A 89 -10.94 5.83 -25.71
N MET A 90 -10.21 6.79 -25.15
CA MET A 90 -10.54 8.22 -25.33
C MET A 90 -9.39 9.15 -24.92
N GLY A 91 -8.81 9.79 -25.95
CA GLY A 91 -8.60 11.23 -25.94
C GLY A 91 -7.39 11.77 -25.17
N PHE A 92 -6.18 11.48 -25.64
CA PHE A 92 -5.07 12.44 -25.85
C PHE A 92 -3.76 11.66 -26.02
N GLN A 93 -3.19 11.69 -27.23
CA GLN A 93 -1.91 11.06 -27.55
C GLN A 93 -0.77 12.08 -27.31
N PRO A 94 0.05 11.98 -26.24
CA PRO A 94 1.25 12.79 -26.15
C PRO A 94 2.26 12.34 -27.22
N LYS A 95 2.63 13.26 -28.13
CA LYS A 95 3.55 12.98 -29.25
C LYS A 95 4.84 12.29 -28.78
N PRO A 96 5.34 11.28 -29.51
CA PRO A 96 6.58 10.60 -29.16
C PRO A 96 7.76 11.58 -29.18
N LYS A 97 8.53 11.64 -28.09
CA LYS A 97 9.78 12.41 -28.04
C LYS A 97 10.78 11.78 -29.01
N THR A 98 10.96 12.41 -30.16
CA THR A 98 11.98 12.09 -31.16
C THR A 98 13.36 12.07 -30.49
N LYS A 99 13.99 10.89 -30.40
CA LYS A 99 15.40 10.77 -30.04
C LYS A 99 16.22 11.50 -31.10
N SER A 100 16.79 12.65 -30.75
CA SER A 100 17.75 13.36 -31.59
C SER A 100 18.95 12.45 -31.87
N LYS A 101 19.09 12.02 -33.14
CA LYS A 101 20.27 11.32 -33.64
C LYS A 101 21.44 12.31 -33.60
N LYS A 102 22.45 12.03 -32.78
CA LYS A 102 23.78 12.66 -32.84
C LYS A 102 24.32 12.55 -34.28
N PRO A 103 24.78 13.64 -34.91
CA PRO A 103 25.49 13.54 -36.18
C PRO A 103 26.94 13.15 -35.93
N THR A 104 27.33 11.96 -36.40
CA THR A 104 28.70 11.57 -36.68
C THR A 104 29.09 12.15 -38.06
N LYS A 105 30.15 12.96 -38.12
CA LYS A 105 30.91 13.30 -39.34
C LYS A 105 32.38 13.29 -38.90
N LYS A 106 33.18 12.30 -39.31
CA LYS A 106 33.96 12.22 -40.57
C LYS A 106 34.83 13.45 -40.77
#